data_AF-A0ABD5W8V7-F1
#
_entry.id   AF-A0ABD5W8V7-F1
#
_cell.length_a   1.000
_cell.length_b   1.000
_cell.length_c   1.000
_cell.angle_alpha   90.00
_cell.angle_beta   90.00
_cell.angle_gamma   90.00
#
_symmetry.space_group_name_H-M   'P 1'
#
loop_
_entity.id
_entity.type
_entity.pdbx_description
1 polymer ?
#
loop_
_entity_poly.entity_id
_entity_poly.type
_entity_poly.pdbx_seq_one_letter_code
_entity_poly.pdbx_strand_id
1 'polypeptide(L)'
;DDLEDAIVDILESIAAGDTSKTLSVRDDHLAALILGLEDAEKLDDVGATLETELDQTSDSESFDRSEIMRLAIRAGLEEAAPEVVETARDAYGRHAANSF
;
A
#
# COMPACT_ATOMS: atom_id res chain seq x y z
N ASP A 1 -15.71 13.13 -0.40
CA ASP A 1 -15.57 14.50 -0.94
C ASP A 1 -14.18 15.07 -0.66
N ASP A 2 -13.90 15.79 0.43
CA ASP A 2 -12.60 16.47 0.61
C ASP A 2 -11.36 15.54 0.53
N LEU A 3 -11.40 14.36 1.15
CA LEU A 3 -10.29 13.40 1.10
C LEU A 3 -10.18 12.72 -0.28
N GLU A 4 -11.31 12.40 -0.90
CA GLU A 4 -11.34 11.74 -2.21
C GLU A 4 -10.73 12.66 -3.28
N ASP A 5 -11.17 13.92 -3.33
CA ASP A 5 -10.62 14.94 -4.23
C ASP A 5 -9.12 15.13 -3.99
N ALA A 6 -8.69 15.21 -2.73
CA ALA A 6 -7.27 15.32 -2.40
C ALA A 6 -6.45 14.11 -2.88
N ILE A 7 -6.99 12.89 -2.79
CA ILE A 7 -6.31 11.69 -3.30
C ILE A 7 -6.20 11.75 -4.83
N VAL A 8 -7.26 12.14 -5.54
CA VAL A 8 -7.25 12.28 -7.01
C VAL A 8 -6.21 13.31 -7.45
N ASP A 9 -6.19 14.49 -6.84
CA ASP A 9 -5.24 15.56 -7.16
C ASP A 9 -3.78 15.11 -6.93
N ILE A 10 -3.52 14.39 -5.83
CA ILE A 10 -2.18 13.86 -5.54
C ILE A 10 -1.77 12.79 -6.58
N LEU A 11 -2.69 11.93 -7.00
CA LEU A 11 -2.40 10.92 -8.03
C LEU A 11 -2.05 11.56 -9.38
N GLU A 12 -2.76 12.62 -9.76
CA GLU A 12 -2.44 13.42 -10.96
C GLU A 12 -1.06 14.07 -10.84
N SER A 13 -0.73 14.64 -9.68
CA SER A 13 0.59 15.23 -9.42
C SER A 13 1.72 14.18 -9.45
N ILE A 14 1.46 12.97 -8.94
CA ILE A 14 2.40 11.84 -9.05
C ILE A 14 2.58 11.42 -10.51
N ALA A 15 1.51 11.35 -11.29
CA ALA A 15 1.56 11.00 -12.72
C ALA A 15 2.32 12.05 -13.55
N ALA A 16 2.20 13.33 -13.20
CA ALA A 16 2.94 14.43 -13.81
C ALA A 16 4.44 14.45 -13.42
N GLY A 17 4.82 13.71 -12.37
CA GLY A 17 6.18 13.71 -11.82
C GLY A 17 6.48 14.87 -10.88
N ASP A 18 5.47 15.67 -10.54
CA ASP A 18 5.58 16.81 -9.62
C ASP A 18 5.66 16.36 -8.16
N THR A 19 5.06 15.20 -7.85
CA THR A 19 5.08 14.58 -6.51
C THR A 19 5.77 13.22 -6.54
N SER A 20 6.63 12.95 -5.56
CA SER A 20 7.28 11.64 -5.41
C SER A 20 6.29 10.56 -5.01
N LYS A 21 6.36 9.41 -5.67
CA LYS A 21 5.64 8.18 -5.27
C LYS A 21 6.31 7.39 -4.15
N THR A 22 7.51 7.79 -3.71
CA THR A 22 8.27 7.08 -2.68
C THR A 22 7.86 7.54 -1.28
N LEU A 23 7.45 6.58 -0.45
CA LEU A 23 7.24 6.78 0.98
C LEU A 23 8.48 6.32 1.76
N SER A 24 8.96 7.15 2.69
CA SER A 24 10.09 6.81 3.58
C SER A 24 9.69 6.94 5.05
N VAL A 25 9.96 5.92 5.84
CA VAL A 25 9.71 5.91 7.29
C VAL A 25 11.06 5.80 8.01
N ARG A 26 11.31 6.68 8.99
CA ARG A 26 12.51 6.61 9.84
C ARG A 26 12.15 5.96 11.18
N ASP A 27 12.20 4.64 11.20
CA ASP A 27 11.92 3.83 12.37
C ASP A 27 12.88 2.63 12.42
N ASP A 28 13.73 2.59 13.45
CA ASP A 28 14.78 1.57 13.58
C ASP A 28 14.20 0.18 13.87
N HIS A 29 13.08 0.11 14.58
CA HIS A 29 12.44 -1.16 14.94
C HIS A 29 11.75 -1.79 13.74
N LEU A 30 11.04 -0.99 12.96
CA LEU A 30 10.40 -1.42 11.72
C LEU A 30 11.46 -1.82 10.69
N ALA A 31 12.54 -1.04 10.57
CA ALA A 31 13.65 -1.40 9.70
C ALA A 31 14.27 -2.75 10.10
N ALA A 32 14.54 -2.95 11.39
CA ALA A 32 15.07 -4.22 11.89
C ALA A 32 14.11 -5.40 11.65
N LEU A 33 12.81 -5.21 11.82
CA LEU A 33 11.81 -6.24 11.55
C LEU A 33 11.82 -6.64 10.07
N ILE A 34 11.71 -5.68 9.15
CA ILE A 34 11.63 -5.97 7.71
C ILE A 34 12.93 -6.60 7.20
N LEU A 35 14.09 -6.08 7.63
CA LEU A 35 15.39 -6.65 7.26
C LEU A 35 15.58 -8.06 7.87
N GLY A 36 15.10 -8.29 9.10
CA GLY A 36 15.14 -9.60 9.73
C GLY A 36 14.23 -10.63 9.05
N LEU A 37 13.05 -10.21 8.58
CA LEU A 37 12.16 -11.09 7.80
C LEU A 37 12.81 -11.51 6.48
N GLU A 38 13.51 -10.60 5.82
CA GLU A 38 14.23 -10.93 4.59
C GLU A 38 15.41 -11.86 4.83
N ASP A 39 16.26 -11.57 5.84
CA ASP A 39 17.41 -12.40 6.19
C ASP A 39 17.01 -13.82 6.60
N ALA A 40 15.83 -13.96 7.21
CA ALA A 40 15.24 -15.24 7.59
C ALA A 40 14.43 -15.92 6.47
N GLU A 41 14.39 -15.36 5.24
CA GLU A 41 13.58 -15.85 4.11
C GLU A 41 12.09 -16.01 4.48
N LYS A 42 11.54 -15.05 5.23
CA LYS A 42 10.16 -15.02 5.75
C LYS A 42 9.24 -13.99 5.12
N LEU A 43 9.71 -13.22 4.15
CA LEU A 43 8.86 -12.26 3.45
C LEU A 43 7.68 -12.98 2.76
N ASP A 44 7.94 -14.09 2.08
CA ASP A 44 6.88 -14.80 1.35
C ASP A 44 5.76 -15.34 2.25
N ASP A 45 6.14 -15.96 3.38
CA ASP A 45 5.19 -16.46 4.39
C ASP A 45 4.30 -15.33 4.94
N VAL A 46 4.90 -14.17 5.24
CA VAL A 46 4.19 -13.00 5.76
C VAL A 46 3.32 -12.36 4.68
N GLY A 47 3.83 -12.24 3.46
CA GLY A 47 3.11 -11.68 2.31
C GLY A 47 1.85 -12.48 2.00
N ALA A 48 1.96 -13.81 1.90
CA ALA A 48 0.82 -14.70 1.69
C ALA A 48 -0.23 -14.59 2.80
N THR A 49 0.20 -14.42 4.05
CA THR A 49 -0.71 -14.18 5.19
C THR A 49 -1.46 -12.87 5.03
N LEU A 50 -0.75 -11.77 4.72
CA LEU A 50 -1.37 -10.46 4.54
C LEU A 50 -2.32 -10.40 3.34
N GLU A 51 -2.01 -11.10 2.25
CA GLU A 51 -2.92 -11.22 1.10
C GLU A 51 -4.22 -11.94 1.47
N THR A 52 -4.09 -13.04 2.22
CA THR A 52 -5.24 -13.80 2.71
C THR A 52 -6.14 -12.94 3.60
N GLU A 53 -5.55 -12.17 4.52
CA GLU A 53 -6.30 -11.25 5.39
C GLU A 53 -7.02 -10.14 4.60
N LEU A 54 -6.44 -9.71 3.49
CA LEU A 54 -6.98 -8.66 2.64
C LEU A 54 -7.95 -9.16 1.56
N ASP A 55 -8.28 -10.46 1.57
CA ASP A 55 -9.04 -11.16 0.51
C ASP A 55 -8.52 -10.81 -0.91
N GLN A 56 -7.21 -10.68 -1.03
CA GLN A 56 -6.51 -10.36 -2.27
C GLN A 56 -5.77 -11.60 -2.76
N THR A 57 -5.86 -11.86 -4.06
CA THR A 57 -5.03 -12.83 -4.75
C THR A 57 -4.12 -12.06 -5.70
N SER A 58 -2.82 -11.96 -5.40
CA SER A 58 -1.84 -11.52 -6.39
C SER A 58 -1.27 -12.72 -7.13
N ASP A 59 -0.83 -12.49 -8.37
CA ASP A 59 -0.05 -13.46 -9.14
C ASP A 59 1.45 -13.45 -8.73
N SER A 60 1.79 -12.81 -7.61
CA SER A 60 3.18 -12.64 -7.16
C SER A 60 3.75 -13.97 -6.65
N GLU A 61 4.79 -14.49 -7.32
CA GLU A 61 5.49 -15.72 -6.90
C GLU A 61 6.39 -15.50 -5.68
N SER A 62 6.73 -14.25 -5.35
CA SER A 62 7.56 -13.84 -4.21
C SER A 62 7.25 -12.42 -3.80
N PHE A 63 7.51 -12.06 -2.55
CA PHE A 63 7.26 -10.74 -1.97
C PHE A 63 8.57 -10.02 -1.62
N ASP A 64 8.69 -8.77 -2.06
CA ASP A 64 9.75 -7.88 -1.63
C ASP A 64 9.38 -7.02 -0.40
N ARG A 65 10.36 -6.31 0.16
CA ARG A 65 10.16 -5.43 1.34
C ARG A 65 9.07 -4.37 1.12
N SER A 66 9.00 -3.81 -0.09
CA SER A 66 8.03 -2.77 -0.45
C SER A 66 6.62 -3.36 -0.54
N GLU A 67 6.48 -4.58 -1.06
CA GLU A 67 5.22 -5.30 -1.12
C GLU A 67 4.71 -5.63 0.29
N ILE A 68 5.55 -6.18 1.16
CA ILE A 68 5.20 -6.46 2.56
C ILE A 68 4.74 -5.18 3.28
N MET A 69 5.49 -4.09 3.11
CA MET A 69 5.12 -2.81 3.72
C MET A 69 3.77 -2.28 3.21
N ARG A 70 3.52 -2.38 1.89
CA ARG A 70 2.27 -1.93 1.28
C ARG A 70 1.06 -2.73 1.78
N LEU A 71 1.20 -4.06 1.84
CA LEU A 71 0.16 -4.96 2.34
C LEU A 71 -0.10 -4.74 3.82
N ALA A 72 0.95 -4.63 4.65
CA ALA A 72 0.80 -4.41 6.08
C ALA A 72 0.12 -3.07 6.40
N ILE A 73 0.49 -1.99 5.69
CA ILE A 73 -0.17 -0.68 5.85
C ILE A 73 -1.64 -0.77 5.43
N ARG A 74 -1.95 -1.43 4.32
CA ARG A 74 -3.33 -1.62 3.86
C ARG A 74 -4.15 -2.39 4.88
N ALA A 75 -3.65 -3.51 5.38
CA ALA A 75 -4.32 -4.33 6.39
C ALA A 75 -4.58 -3.53 7.68
N GLY A 76 -3.57 -2.77 8.15
CA GLY A 76 -3.72 -1.92 9.32
C GLY A 76 -4.77 -0.82 9.15
N LEU A 77 -4.87 -0.22 7.97
CA LEU A 77 -5.90 0.79 7.66
C LEU A 77 -7.29 0.19 7.48
N GLU A 78 -7.40 -0.99 6.87
CA GLU A 78 -8.68 -1.68 6.68
C GLU A 78 -9.29 -2.10 8.02
N GLU A 79 -8.45 -2.50 8.98
CA GLU A 79 -8.88 -2.80 10.36
C GLU A 79 -9.20 -1.53 11.16
N ALA A 80 -8.33 -0.52 11.12
CA ALA A 80 -8.43 0.62 12.03
C ALA A 80 -9.33 1.76 11.52
N ALA A 81 -9.49 1.91 10.21
CA ALA A 81 -10.18 3.03 9.55
C ALA A 81 -10.74 2.61 8.16
N PRO A 82 -11.68 1.65 8.11
CA PRO A 82 -12.20 1.11 6.85
C PRO A 82 -12.81 2.18 5.92
N GLU A 83 -13.41 3.23 6.47
CA GLU A 83 -13.98 4.35 5.71
C GLU A 83 -12.93 5.13 4.90
N VAL A 84 -11.69 5.18 5.39
CA VAL A 84 -10.56 5.80 4.67
C VAL A 84 -10.18 4.93 3.47
N VAL A 85 -10.20 3.61 3.64
CA VAL A 85 -9.90 2.66 2.56
C VAL A 85 -11.00 2.69 1.50
N GLU A 86 -12.27 2.76 1.89
CA GLU A 86 -13.40 2.94 0.98
C GLU A 86 -13.26 4.24 0.16
N THR A 87 -13.02 5.36 0.84
CA THR A 87 -12.81 6.66 0.17
C THR A 87 -11.64 6.61 -0.82
N ALA A 88 -10.55 5.95 -0.46
CA ALA A 88 -9.41 5.77 -1.36
C ALA A 88 -9.76 4.90 -2.58
N ARG A 89 -10.56 3.83 -2.41
CA ARG A 89 -11.04 2.97 -3.51
C ARG A 89 -11.88 3.79 -4.50
N ASP A 90 -12.77 4.64 -4.02
CA ASP A 90 -13.59 5.53 -4.87
C ASP A 90 -12.71 6.53 -5.64
N ALA A 91 -11.75 7.16 -4.95
CA ALA A 91 -10.79 8.07 -5.58
C ALA A 91 -9.98 7.40 -6.69
N TYR A 92 -9.48 6.17 -6.46
CA TYR A 92 -8.76 5.40 -7.48
C TYR A 92 -9.63 5.12 -8.71
N GLY A 93 -10.90 4.75 -8.50
CA GLY A 93 -11.85 4.51 -9.58
C GLY A 93 -12.09 5.76 -10.43
N ARG A 94 -12.25 6.92 -9.78
CA ARG A 94 -12.40 8.22 -10.45
C ARG A 94 -11.15 8.64 -11.22
N HIS A 95 -9.96 8.53 -10.61
CA HIS A 95 -8.71 8.86 -11.29
C HIS A 95 -8.48 7.97 -12.52
N ALA A 96 -8.77 6.67 -12.41
CA ALA A 96 -8.70 5.75 -13.55
C ALA A 96 -9.66 6.15 -14.68
N ALA A 97 -10.91 6.51 -14.36
CA ALA A 97 -11.88 6.98 -15.35
C ALA A 97 -11.47 8.29 -16.03
N ASN A 98 -10.77 9.19 -15.32
CA ASN A 98 -10.26 10.45 -15.88
C ASN A 98 -9.02 10.28 -16.77
N SER A 99 -8.34 9.15 -16.67
CA SER A 99 -7.08 8.87 -17.38
C SER A 99 -7.27 8.21 -18.75
N PHE A 100 -8.52 7.96 -19.18
CA PHE A 100 -8.92 7.44 -20.50
C PHE A 100 -9.46 8.53 -21.42
#